data_AF-A0A2D3RD95-F1
#
_entry.id   AF-A0A2D3RD95-F1
#
_cell.length_a   1.000
_cell.length_b   1.000
_cell.length_c   1.000
_cell.angle_alpha   90.00
_cell.angle_beta   90.00
_cell.angle_gamma   90.00
#
_symmetry.space_group_name_H-M   'P 1'
#
loop_
_entity.id
_entity.type
_entity.pdbx_description
1 polymer ?
#
loop_
_entity_poly.entity_id
_entity_poly.type
_entity_poly.pdbx_seq_one_letter_code
_entity_poly.pdbx_strand_id
1 'polypeptide(L)'
;MNFDKQPEVHVAIFGFMTSFIWEFLQMPFFDVGQATYWERTLGCTQASFGDAGILLVAYSLVSLLKRNRYWMFDPKIWMLGVYLGTGLTITLVIEIFATKVPRDWDWGWRYSDLMPVIPFVDVGLIPIVMWIVIPSITLWFARRQPQVDRKDP
;
A
#
# COMPACT_ATOMS: atom_id res chain seq x y z
N MET A 1 -24.46 2.54 11.91
CA MET A 1 -23.62 2.51 10.70
C MET A 1 -23.19 1.06 10.48
N ASN A 2 -23.59 0.43 9.37
CA ASN A 2 -23.11 -0.92 9.03
C ASN A 2 -21.75 -0.80 8.33
N PHE A 3 -20.66 -0.93 9.10
CA PHE A 3 -19.29 -0.86 8.59
C PHE A 3 -18.96 -1.98 7.59
N ASP A 4 -19.59 -3.15 7.75
CA ASP A 4 -19.40 -4.37 6.95
C ASP A 4 -19.71 -4.24 5.45
N LYS A 5 -20.23 -3.09 5.01
CA LYS A 5 -20.79 -2.92 3.67
C LYS A 5 -20.32 -1.64 2.97
N GLN A 6 -19.30 -0.99 3.56
CA GLN A 6 -18.64 0.17 2.98
C GLN A 6 -17.44 -0.29 2.14
N PRO A 7 -17.27 0.23 0.92
CA PRO A 7 -16.18 -0.18 0.05
C PRO A 7 -14.81 0.20 0.62
N GLU A 8 -14.74 1.30 1.38
CA GLU A 8 -13.52 1.72 2.08
C GLU A 8 -13.08 0.69 3.12
N VAL A 9 -14.01 0.11 3.89
CA VAL A 9 -13.69 -0.91 4.90
C VAL A 9 -13.09 -2.16 4.23
N HIS A 10 -13.63 -2.58 3.09
CA HIS A 10 -13.06 -3.69 2.34
C HIS A 10 -11.66 -3.38 1.81
N VAL A 11 -11.44 -2.17 1.27
CA VAL A 11 -10.10 -1.73 0.83
C VAL A 11 -9.13 -1.70 2.01
N ALA A 12 -9.55 -1.24 3.19
CA ALA A 12 -8.73 -1.22 4.39
C ALA A 12 -8.30 -2.63 4.83
N ILE A 13 -9.26 -3.55 4.93
CA ILE A 13 -9.04 -4.93 5.40
C ILE A 13 -8.16 -5.68 4.41
N PHE A 14 -8.54 -5.72 3.13
CA PHE A 14 -7.75 -6.44 2.13
C PHE A 14 -6.42 -5.77 1.86
N GLY A 15 -6.36 -4.44 1.91
CA GLY A 15 -5.11 -3.68 1.82
C GLY A 15 -4.15 -4.07 2.93
N PHE A 16 -4.59 -4.02 4.19
CA PHE A 16 -3.78 -4.44 5.33
C PHE A 16 -3.29 -5.89 5.19
N MET A 17 -4.18 -6.84 4.88
CA MET A 17 -3.82 -8.25 4.79
C MET A 17 -2.83 -8.54 3.66
N THR A 18 -3.05 -7.93 2.49
CA THR A 18 -2.18 -8.14 1.33
C THR A 18 -0.83 -7.44 1.51
N SER A 19 -0.81 -6.23 2.06
CA SER A 19 0.42 -5.55 2.46
C SER A 19 1.18 -6.36 3.51
N PHE A 20 0.53 -6.93 4.52
CA PHE A 20 1.21 -7.73 5.54
C PHE A 20 1.92 -8.96 4.99
N ILE A 21 1.28 -9.66 4.05
CA ILE A 21 1.92 -10.77 3.35
C ILE A 21 3.12 -10.26 2.54
N TRP A 22 2.99 -9.12 1.88
CA TRP A 22 4.07 -8.53 1.10
C TRP A 22 5.26 -8.09 1.96
N GLU A 23 4.99 -7.37 3.06
CA GLU A 23 5.98 -6.92 4.04
C GLU A 23 6.80 -8.10 4.57
N PHE A 24 6.13 -9.21 4.89
CA PHE A 24 6.79 -10.43 5.32
C PHE A 24 7.67 -11.04 4.23
N LEU A 25 7.21 -11.05 2.97
CA LEU A 25 7.97 -11.57 1.83
C LEU A 25 9.16 -10.68 1.43
N GLN A 26 9.06 -9.37 1.60
CA GLN A 26 10.13 -8.43 1.23
C GLN A 26 11.20 -8.25 2.30
N MET A 27 10.99 -8.74 3.52
CA MET A 27 11.96 -8.63 4.63
C MET A 27 13.41 -9.00 4.27
N PRO A 28 13.70 -10.04 3.44
CA PRO A 28 15.08 -10.36 3.06
C PRO A 28 15.82 -9.22 2.33
N PHE A 29 15.09 -8.27 1.74
CA PHE A 29 15.65 -7.15 0.99
C PHE A 29 15.97 -5.92 1.86
N PHE A 30 15.54 -5.91 3.13
CA PHE A 30 15.82 -4.83 4.07
C PHE A 30 16.86 -5.27 5.10
N ASP A 31 17.78 -4.36 5.42
CA ASP A 31 18.74 -4.58 6.51
C ASP A 31 18.05 -4.30 7.85
N VAL A 32 17.52 -5.37 8.44
CA VAL A 32 16.85 -5.35 9.76
C VAL A 32 17.82 -5.63 10.92
N GLY A 33 19.13 -5.73 10.65
CA GLY A 33 20.17 -5.94 11.66
C GLY A 33 19.89 -7.11 12.63
N GLN A 34 20.17 -6.89 13.91
CA GLN A 34 19.97 -7.85 15.00
C GLN A 34 18.55 -7.81 15.59
N ALA A 35 17.56 -7.27 14.86
CA ALA A 35 16.18 -7.23 15.35
C ALA A 35 15.65 -8.64 15.63
N THR A 36 14.98 -8.79 16.76
CA THR A 36 14.31 -10.03 17.16
C THR A 36 13.13 -10.36 16.23
N TYR A 37 12.69 -11.61 16.22
CA TYR A 37 11.51 -12.03 15.44
C TYR A 37 10.25 -11.22 15.79
N TRP A 38 10.11 -10.82 17.06
CA TRP A 38 9.01 -10.00 17.53
C TRP A 38 9.07 -8.57 16.98
N GLU A 39 10.22 -7.91 17.07
CA GLU A 39 10.43 -6.55 16.54
C GLU A 39 10.20 -6.49 15.03
N ARG A 40 10.67 -7.51 14.30
CA ARG A 40 10.42 -7.63 12.85
C ARG A 40 8.93 -7.73 12.52
N THR A 41 8.19 -8.54 13.28
CA THR A 41 6.75 -8.73 13.06
C THR A 41 5.98 -7.45 13.38
N LEU A 42 6.34 -6.75 14.46
CA LEU A 42 5.77 -5.45 14.80
C LEU A 42 6.06 -4.40 13.73
N GLY A 43 7.29 -4.35 13.21
CA GLY A 43 7.67 -3.48 12.10
C GLY A 43 6.85 -3.75 10.84
N CYS A 44 6.73 -5.01 10.43
CA CYS A 44 5.88 -5.41 9.29
C CYS A 44 4.41 -5.01 9.51
N THR A 45 3.91 -5.19 10.73
CA THR A 45 2.53 -4.82 11.10
C THR A 45 2.31 -3.31 10.97
N GLN A 46 3.24 -2.51 11.51
CA GLN A 46 3.19 -1.05 11.42
C GLN A 46 3.27 -0.56 9.97
N ALA A 47 4.18 -1.14 9.16
CA ALA A 47 4.29 -0.84 7.73
C ALA A 47 2.98 -1.14 7.00
N SER A 48 2.40 -2.32 7.24
CA SER A 48 1.12 -2.74 6.63
C SER A 48 -0.04 -1.82 6.97
N PHE A 49 -0.09 -1.28 8.19
CA PHE A 49 -1.06 -0.25 8.57
C PHE A 49 -0.85 1.05 7.78
N GLY A 50 0.41 1.46 7.58
CA GLY A 50 0.78 2.58 6.73
C GLY A 50 0.28 2.38 5.30
N ASP A 51 0.57 1.24 4.69
CA ASP A 51 0.16 0.94 3.31
C ASP A 51 -1.35 0.87 3.15
N ALA A 52 -2.05 0.25 4.10
CA ALA A 52 -3.52 0.24 4.12
C ALA A 52 -4.09 1.66 4.16
N GLY A 53 -3.46 2.55 4.94
CA GLY A 53 -3.79 3.97 4.98
C GLY A 53 -3.57 4.66 3.63
N ILE A 54 -2.44 4.42 2.98
CA ILE A 54 -2.14 4.99 1.66
C ILE A 54 -3.13 4.48 0.59
N LEU A 55 -3.46 3.18 0.60
CA LEU A 55 -4.47 2.58 -0.28
C LEU A 55 -5.85 3.23 -0.08
N LEU A 56 -6.25 3.46 1.18
CA LEU A 56 -7.49 4.16 1.51
C LEU A 56 -7.51 5.60 1.00
N VAL A 57 -6.40 6.34 1.16
CA VAL A 57 -6.27 7.71 0.66
C VAL A 57 -6.37 7.73 -0.86
N ALA A 58 -5.63 6.84 -1.55
CA ALA A 58 -5.67 6.72 -2.99
C ALA A 58 -7.08 6.37 -3.50
N TYR A 59 -7.76 5.44 -2.83
CA TYR A 59 -9.13 5.06 -3.15
C TYR A 59 -10.10 6.22 -2.96
N SER A 60 -10.00 6.91 -1.83
CA SER A 60 -10.85 8.04 -1.47
C SER A 60 -10.66 9.20 -2.44
N LEU A 61 -9.43 9.45 -2.90
CA LEU A 61 -9.15 10.47 -3.90
C LEU A 61 -9.91 10.20 -5.20
N VAL A 62 -9.89 8.97 -5.71
CA VAL A 62 -10.66 8.60 -6.91
C VAL A 62 -12.16 8.74 -6.66
N SER A 63 -12.64 8.28 -5.50
CA SER A 63 -14.04 8.43 -5.10
C SER A 63 -14.50 9.89 -5.06
N LEU A 64 -13.65 10.81 -4.60
CA LEU A 64 -13.91 12.25 -4.55
C LEU A 64 -13.93 12.85 -5.96
N LEU A 65 -12.92 12.54 -6.80
CA LEU A 65 -12.84 13.02 -8.18
C LEU A 65 -14.03 12.56 -9.03
N LYS A 66 -14.45 11.30 -8.85
CA LYS A 66 -15.60 10.74 -9.58
C LYS A 66 -16.94 11.04 -8.91
N ARG A 67 -16.94 11.55 -7.68
CA ARG A 67 -18.13 11.67 -6.80
C ARG A 67 -18.90 10.35 -6.69
N ASN A 68 -18.22 9.22 -6.80
CA ASN A 68 -18.80 7.89 -6.72
C ASN A 68 -17.88 6.97 -5.91
N ARG A 69 -18.38 6.50 -4.76
CA ARG A 69 -17.66 5.58 -3.88
C ARG A 69 -17.60 4.15 -4.39
N TYR A 70 -18.35 3.82 -5.43
CA TYR A 70 -18.42 2.46 -6.00
C TYR A 70 -17.71 2.37 -7.35
N TRP A 71 -16.76 3.27 -7.62
CA TRP A 71 -16.02 3.33 -8.89
C TRP A 71 -15.28 2.03 -9.22
N MET A 72 -14.94 1.22 -8.21
CA MET A 72 -14.25 -0.07 -8.39
C MET A 72 -15.02 -1.11 -9.21
N PHE A 73 -16.33 -0.94 -9.39
CA PHE A 73 -17.17 -1.84 -10.21
C PHE A 73 -17.20 -1.46 -11.70
N ASP A 74 -16.94 -0.20 -12.03
CA ASP A 74 -16.77 0.28 -13.41
C ASP A 74 -15.44 1.07 -13.52
N PRO A 75 -14.29 0.40 -13.30
CA PRO A 75 -13.00 1.08 -13.25
C PRO A 75 -12.58 1.52 -14.66
N LYS A 76 -12.46 2.83 -14.86
CA LYS A 76 -11.84 3.38 -16.07
C LYS A 76 -10.32 3.41 -15.92
N ILE A 77 -9.60 3.30 -17.05
CA ILE A 77 -8.12 3.30 -17.06
C ILE A 77 -7.53 4.51 -16.31
N TRP A 78 -8.11 5.71 -16.48
CA TRP A 78 -7.64 6.90 -15.76
C TRP A 78 -7.84 6.81 -14.24
N MET A 79 -8.88 6.13 -13.76
CA MET A 79 -9.14 5.94 -12.32
C MET A 79 -8.10 5.01 -11.71
N LEU A 80 -7.77 3.92 -12.42
CA LEU A 80 -6.69 3.03 -12.02
C LEU A 80 -5.34 3.76 -12.05
N GLY A 81 -5.11 4.61 -13.05
CA GLY A 81 -3.92 5.46 -13.13
C GLY A 81 -3.79 6.40 -11.93
N VAL A 82 -4.86 7.08 -11.52
CA VAL A 82 -4.86 7.95 -10.33
C VAL A 82 -4.67 7.12 -9.06
N TYR A 83 -5.35 5.99 -8.92
CA TYR A 83 -5.25 5.11 -7.76
C TYR A 83 -3.82 4.58 -7.55
N LEU A 84 -3.24 3.97 -8.59
CA LEU A 84 -1.87 3.45 -8.55
C LEU A 84 -0.85 4.59 -8.44
N GLY A 85 -1.03 5.65 -9.22
CA GLY A 85 -0.13 6.80 -9.24
C GLY A 85 -0.07 7.54 -7.91
N THR A 86 -1.20 7.66 -7.20
CA THR A 86 -1.24 8.30 -5.87
C THR A 86 -0.43 7.48 -4.86
N GLY A 87 -0.68 6.18 -4.82
CA GLY A 87 0.05 5.27 -3.94
C GLY A 87 1.55 5.25 -4.22
N LEU A 88 1.92 5.09 -5.49
CA LEU A 88 3.32 5.13 -5.93
C LEU A 88 3.99 6.47 -5.57
N THR A 89 3.30 7.60 -5.80
CA THR A 89 3.85 8.93 -5.49
C THR A 89 4.10 9.09 -3.99
N ILE A 90 3.13 8.70 -3.16
CA ILE A 90 3.27 8.81 -1.70
C ILE A 90 4.44 7.95 -1.23
N THR A 91 4.59 6.73 -1.75
CA THR A 91 5.66 5.83 -1.33
C THR A 91 7.02 6.30 -1.80
N LEU A 92 7.15 6.78 -3.03
CA LEU A 92 8.39 7.40 -3.50
C LEU A 92 8.79 8.58 -2.61
N VAL A 93 7.82 9.41 -2.22
CA VAL A 93 8.08 10.53 -1.29
C VAL A 93 8.57 10.00 0.06
N ILE A 94 7.87 9.05 0.68
CA ILE A 94 8.26 8.47 1.96
C ILE A 94 9.65 7.84 1.86
N GLU A 95 9.94 7.11 0.78
CA GLU A 95 11.20 6.42 0.57
C GLU A 95 12.37 7.38 0.40
N ILE A 96 12.19 8.46 -0.36
CA ILE A 96 13.19 9.53 -0.50
C ILE A 96 13.44 10.21 0.85
N PHE A 97 12.42 10.38 1.69
CA PHE A 97 12.61 10.93 3.03
C PHE A 97 13.33 9.93 3.93
N ALA A 98 12.87 8.68 4.00
CA ALA A 98 13.38 7.63 4.88
C ALA A 98 14.85 7.29 4.60
N THR A 99 15.28 7.33 3.34
CA THR A 99 16.68 7.10 2.93
C THR A 99 17.60 8.29 3.21
N LYS A 100 17.04 9.51 3.31
CA LYS A 100 17.78 10.74 3.61
C LYS A 100 17.87 11.06 5.11
N VAL A 101 17.10 10.37 5.95
CA VAL A 101 17.17 10.59 7.40
C VAL A 101 18.56 10.21 7.91
N PRO A 102 19.25 11.10 8.66
CA PRO A 102 20.53 10.78 9.28
C PRO A 102 20.41 9.57 10.21
N ARG A 103 21.46 8.75 10.25
CA ARG A 103 21.50 7.49 11.03
C ARG A 103 21.22 7.69 12.53
N ASP A 104 21.46 8.90 13.03
CA ASP A 104 21.32 9.27 14.44
C ASP A 104 19.87 9.50 14.88
N TRP A 105 18.94 9.62 13.93
CA TRP A 105 17.53 9.93 14.23
C TRP A 105 16.68 8.69 14.54
N ASP A 106 17.27 7.49 14.52
CA ASP A 106 16.62 6.21 14.86
C ASP A 106 15.31 5.95 14.07
N TRP A 107 15.14 6.64 12.95
CA TRP A 107 13.97 6.59 12.07
C TRP A 107 14.42 6.53 10.62
N GLY A 108 13.83 5.62 9.84
CA GLY A 108 14.25 5.30 8.47
C GLY A 108 14.67 3.83 8.34
N TRP A 109 14.92 3.38 7.11
CA TRP A 109 15.32 2.01 6.82
C TRP A 109 16.51 1.97 5.86
N ARG A 110 17.21 0.84 5.87
CA ARG A 110 18.35 0.58 5.00
C ARG A 110 18.07 -0.61 4.11
N TYR A 111 18.51 -0.50 2.86
CA TYR A 111 18.50 -1.62 1.94
C TYR A 111 19.62 -2.59 2.25
N SER A 112 19.30 -3.88 2.16
CA SER A 112 20.28 -4.95 2.13
C SER A 112 20.99 -4.96 0.77
N ASP A 113 22.16 -5.59 0.68
CA ASP A 113 22.89 -5.81 -0.58
C ASP A 113 22.08 -6.58 -1.63
N LEU A 114 21.02 -7.27 -1.19
CA LEU A 114 20.11 -8.03 -2.05
C LEU A 114 19.07 -7.14 -2.75
N MET A 115 18.89 -5.89 -2.33
CA MET A 115 17.84 -5.03 -2.87
C MET A 115 18.18 -4.56 -4.29
N PRO A 116 17.40 -4.93 -5.32
CA PRO A 116 17.54 -4.32 -6.63
C PRO A 116 17.10 -2.86 -6.57
N VAL A 117 18.05 -1.95 -6.70
CA VAL A 117 17.79 -0.50 -6.75
C VAL A 117 17.75 -0.03 -8.20
N ILE A 118 16.85 0.92 -8.49
CA ILE A 118 16.82 1.57 -9.80
C ILE A 118 17.99 2.57 -9.85
N PRO A 119 18.92 2.42 -10.82
CA PRO A 119 20.02 3.36 -10.98
C PRO A 119 19.46 4.77 -11.19
N PHE A 120 20.17 5.80 -10.71
CA PHE A 120 19.82 7.24 -10.75
C PHE A 120 18.84 7.74 -9.68
N VAL A 121 17.95 6.91 -9.15
CA VAL A 121 16.95 7.34 -8.15
C VAL A 121 17.28 6.79 -6.75
N ASP A 122 18.13 5.75 -6.67
CA ASP A 122 18.47 5.03 -5.43
C ASP A 122 17.24 4.50 -4.66
N VAL A 123 16.18 4.22 -5.43
CA VAL A 123 14.90 3.70 -4.96
C VAL A 123 14.84 2.20 -5.19
N GLY A 124 14.30 1.47 -4.22
CA GLY A 124 14.11 0.03 -4.25
C GLY A 124 13.05 -0.38 -5.26
N LEU A 125 13.35 -1.37 -6.10
CA LEU A 125 12.40 -1.90 -7.07
C LEU A 125 11.23 -2.64 -6.38
N ILE A 126 11.47 -3.28 -5.24
CA ILE A 126 10.46 -4.08 -4.54
C ILE A 126 9.26 -3.22 -4.07
N PRO A 127 9.44 -2.06 -3.39
CA PRO A 127 8.37 -1.10 -3.12
C PRO A 127 7.62 -0.64 -4.38
N ILE A 128 8.31 -0.42 -5.50
CA ILE A 128 7.64 0.00 -6.74
C ILE A 128 6.73 -1.11 -7.27
N VAL A 129 7.21 -2.36 -7.29
CA VAL A 129 6.41 -3.51 -7.70
C VAL A 129 5.21 -3.71 -6.76
N MET A 130 5.41 -3.51 -5.45
CA MET A 130 4.35 -3.56 -4.45
C MET A 130 3.20 -2.63 -4.83
N TRP A 131 3.49 -1.39 -5.22
CA TRP A 131 2.49 -0.40 -5.59
C TRP A 131 1.74 -0.67 -6.90
N ILE A 132 2.14 -1.71 -7.64
CA ILE A 132 1.36 -2.22 -8.76
C ILE A 132 0.56 -3.44 -8.32
N VAL A 133 1.21 -4.38 -7.63
CA VAL A 133 0.64 -5.68 -7.26
C VAL A 133 -0.42 -5.55 -6.16
N ILE A 134 -0.08 -4.91 -5.05
CA ILE A 134 -0.92 -4.85 -3.85
C ILE A 134 -2.21 -4.06 -4.07
N PRO A 135 -2.19 -2.85 -4.65
CA PRO A 135 -3.44 -2.13 -4.89
C PRO A 135 -4.35 -2.87 -5.88
N SER A 136 -3.78 -3.56 -6.87
CA SER A 136 -4.53 -4.36 -7.85
C SER A 136 -5.22 -5.56 -7.22
N ILE A 137 -4.51 -6.32 -6.38
CA ILE A 137 -5.06 -7.45 -5.64
C ILE A 137 -6.12 -6.97 -4.64
N THR A 138 -5.84 -5.89 -3.91
CA THR A 138 -6.77 -5.28 -2.95
C THR A 138 -8.09 -4.91 -3.62
N LEU A 139 -8.03 -4.18 -4.74
CA LEU A 139 -9.22 -3.77 -5.48
C LEU A 139 -10.00 -4.99 -6.02
N TRP A 140 -9.29 -6.03 -6.45
CA TRP A 140 -9.87 -7.27 -6.94
C TRP A 140 -10.65 -8.06 -5.86
N PHE A 141 -10.15 -8.10 -4.63
CA PHE A 141 -10.86 -8.71 -3.51
C PHE A 141 -12.01 -7.82 -3.02
N ALA A 142 -11.78 -6.51 -2.90
CA ALA A 142 -12.77 -5.56 -2.42
C ALA A 142 -14.04 -5.53 -3.31
N ARG A 143 -13.88 -5.60 -4.64
CA ARG A 143 -15.02 -5.66 -5.57
C ARG A 143 -15.84 -6.96 -5.49
N ARG A 144 -15.33 -8.01 -4.86
CA ARG A 144 -16.03 -9.31 -4.73
C ARG A 144 -16.89 -9.39 -3.47
N GLN A 145 -16.79 -8.42 -2.57
CA GLN A 145 -17.60 -8.40 -1.35
C GLN A 145 -18.96 -7.75 -1.57
N PRO A 146 -20.03 -8.23 -0.90
CA PRO A 146 -21.34 -7.58 -0.90
C PRO A 146 -21.28 -6.13 -0.38
N GLN A 147 -22.02 -5.20 -0.99
CA GLN A 147 -22.08 -3.78 -0.57
C GLN A 147 -23.54 -3.36 -0.27
N VAL A 148 -23.76 -2.36 0.60
CA VAL A 148 -25.13 -1.92 1.02
C VAL A 148 -26.00 -1.48 -0.17
N ASP A 149 -25.42 -0.88 -1.20
CA ASP A 149 -26.19 -0.14 -2.21
C ASP A 149 -26.15 -0.74 -3.62
N ARG A 150 -25.92 -2.05 -3.77
CA ARG A 150 -26.17 -2.69 -5.06
C ARG A 150 -27.69 -2.83 -5.26
N LYS A 151 -28.34 -1.74 -5.69
CA LYS A 151 -29.51 -1.85 -6.57
C LYS A 151 -29.00 -2.45 -7.86
N ASP A 152 -29.08 -3.78 -7.94
CA ASP A 152 -28.94 -4.51 -9.19
C ASP A 152 -29.94 -3.89 -10.20
N PRO A 153 -29.49 -3.42 -11.38
CA PRO A 153 -30.41 -3.17 -12.48
C PRO A 153 -31.02 -4.48 -13.00
#